data_AF-A0A9J7LR63-F1
#
_entry.id   AF-A0A9J7LR63-F1
#
_cell.length_a   1.000
_cell.length_b   1.000
_cell.length_c   1.000
_cell.angle_alpha   90.00
_cell.angle_beta   90.00
_cell.angle_gamma   90.00
#
_symmetry.space_group_name_H-M   'P 1'
#
loop_
_entity.id
_entity.type
_entity.pdbx_description
1 polymer ?
#
loop_
_entity_poly.entity_id
_entity_poly.type
_entity_poly.pdbx_seq_one_letter_code
_entity_poly.pdbx_strand_id
1 'polypeptide(L)'
;MLSTSEPINLPSTKTGTDTDCQYNFKTDASNLIQNYTLASLYERNAEALGVTNCPDKSVTGAISGSTDMGNVTHVVPGIHPMFALPTDASIHSRHFTEEAGKREAQPYALNQAKALAMTAIDVICQSQLMDTIREEFKQDLVND
;
A
#
# COMPACT_ATOMS: atom_id res chain seq x y z
N MET A 1 -2.94 26.64 -5.17
CA MET A 1 -3.71 27.84 -4.75
C MET A 1 -5.15 27.56 -5.12
N LEU A 2 -6.15 27.49 -4.25
CA LEU A 2 -6.37 28.09 -2.94
C LEU A 2 -6.83 27.01 -1.94
N SER A 3 -6.24 26.99 -0.75
CA SER A 3 -6.80 26.31 0.42
C SER A 3 -7.54 27.36 1.22
N THR A 4 -8.87 27.31 1.22
CA THR A 4 -9.68 28.10 2.15
C THR A 4 -9.99 27.21 3.35
N SER A 5 -9.11 27.22 4.36
CA SER A 5 -9.36 26.61 5.66
C SER A 5 -10.02 27.66 6.56
N GLU A 6 -11.35 27.71 6.57
CA GLU A 6 -12.06 28.36 7.69
C GLU A 6 -12.17 27.36 8.85
N PRO A 7 -11.82 27.75 10.08
CA PRO A 7 -11.93 26.88 11.24
C PRO A 7 -13.40 26.64 11.59
N ILE A 8 -13.81 25.37 11.64
CA ILE A 8 -15.14 24.96 12.09
C ILE A 8 -15.13 24.92 13.62
N ASN A 9 -15.86 25.84 14.25
CA ASN A 9 -16.06 25.87 15.71
C ASN A 9 -17.28 25.02 16.09
N LEU A 10 -17.06 23.88 16.75
CA LEU A 10 -18.14 23.05 17.30
C LEU A 10 -18.36 23.42 18.79
N PRO A 11 -19.58 23.78 19.22
CA PRO A 11 -19.83 24.12 20.62
C PRO A 11 -19.74 22.86 21.52
N SER A 12 -18.81 22.88 22.47
CA SER A 12 -18.67 21.88 23.53
C SER A 12 -19.63 22.18 24.68
N THR A 13 -20.57 21.28 24.96
CA THR A 13 -21.35 21.33 26.21
C THR A 13 -21.36 19.96 26.88
N LYS A 14 -20.45 19.74 27.87
CA LYS A 14 -20.80 19.03 29.12
C LYS A 14 -19.78 19.00 30.28
N THR A 15 -18.56 19.52 30.19
CA THR A 15 -17.57 19.37 31.30
C THR A 15 -17.04 20.65 31.92
N GLY A 16 -17.45 21.85 31.49
CA GLY A 16 -17.05 23.11 32.13
C GLY A 16 -15.56 23.49 31.97
N THR A 17 -14.81 22.75 31.16
CA THR A 17 -13.48 23.13 30.67
C THR A 17 -13.62 23.52 29.21
N ASP A 18 -13.34 24.78 28.91
CA ASP A 18 -13.24 25.25 27.53
C ASP A 18 -11.89 24.77 26.97
N THR A 19 -11.94 23.92 25.96
CA THR A 19 -10.76 23.47 25.22
C THR A 19 -10.99 23.82 23.77
N ASP A 20 -10.36 24.90 23.32
CA ASP A 20 -10.28 25.26 21.91
C ASP A 20 -9.33 24.28 21.21
N CYS A 21 -9.89 23.23 20.61
CA CYS A 21 -9.14 22.24 19.86
C CYS A 21 -9.19 22.62 18.37
N GLN A 22 -8.21 23.40 17.92
CA GLN A 22 -8.05 23.70 16.51
C GLN A 22 -7.33 22.55 15.83
N TYR A 23 -8.06 21.77 15.03
CA TYR A 23 -7.49 20.69 14.23
C TYR A 23 -7.19 21.18 12.82
N ASN A 24 -5.93 21.09 12.41
CA ASN A 24 -5.53 21.40 11.05
C ASN A 24 -5.37 20.08 10.30
N PHE A 25 -6.36 19.71 9.49
CA PHE A 25 -6.30 18.50 8.66
C PHE A 25 -5.29 18.71 7.53
N LYS A 26 -4.00 18.52 7.82
CA LYS A 26 -3.01 18.21 6.78
C LYS A 26 -3.01 16.69 6.62
N THR A 27 -3.51 16.21 5.49
CA THR A 27 -3.36 14.81 5.11
C THR A 27 -1.97 14.63 4.52
N ASP A 28 -1.02 14.17 5.33
CA ASP A 28 0.35 13.90 4.86
C ASP A 28 0.42 12.59 4.04
N ALA A 29 -0.55 11.68 4.18
CA ALA A 29 -0.60 10.39 3.47
C ALA A 29 -1.75 10.35 2.46
N SER A 30 -1.42 10.18 1.18
CA SER A 30 -2.39 9.91 0.10
C SER A 30 -2.86 8.46 0.12
N ASN A 31 -3.99 8.17 -0.52
CA ASN A 31 -4.40 6.81 -0.83
C ASN A 31 -3.44 6.15 -1.82
N LEU A 32 -3.47 4.82 -1.88
CA LEU A 32 -2.67 4.03 -2.82
C LEU A 32 -3.36 3.97 -4.18
N ILE A 33 -2.60 4.31 -5.23
CA ILE A 33 -2.97 4.06 -6.63
C ILE A 33 -2.18 2.82 -7.10
N GLN A 34 -2.87 1.70 -7.29
CA GLN A 34 -2.24 0.41 -7.62
C GLN A 34 -2.23 0.20 -9.12
N ASN A 35 -1.05 0.22 -9.75
CA ASN A 35 -0.96 -0.03 -11.19
C ASN A 35 -1.23 -1.51 -11.53
N TYR A 36 -2.24 -1.76 -12.37
CA TYR A 36 -2.73 -3.10 -12.67
C TYR A 36 -1.69 -4.00 -13.36
N THR A 37 -1.00 -3.50 -14.38
CA THR A 37 0.01 -4.29 -15.11
C THR A 37 1.18 -4.66 -14.20
N LEU A 38 1.71 -3.72 -13.40
CA LEU A 38 2.75 -4.01 -12.41
C LEU A 38 2.30 -5.06 -11.39
N ALA A 39 1.07 -4.95 -10.88
CA ALA A 39 0.53 -5.90 -9.91
C ALA A 39 0.39 -7.30 -10.53
N SER A 40 -0.06 -7.39 -11.78
CA SER A 40 -0.22 -8.64 -12.51
C SER A 40 1.12 -9.34 -12.79
N LEU A 41 2.17 -8.57 -13.10
CA LEU A 41 3.52 -9.10 -13.27
C LEU A 41 4.06 -9.64 -11.94
N TYR A 42 3.88 -8.88 -10.86
CA TYR A 42 4.26 -9.34 -9.51
C TYR A 42 3.52 -10.62 -9.10
N GLU A 43 2.20 -10.70 -9.31
CA GLU A 43 1.38 -11.87 -9.01
C GLU A 43 1.92 -13.12 -9.76
N ARG A 44 2.14 -13.00 -11.07
CA ARG A 44 2.73 -14.07 -11.89
C ARG A 44 4.12 -14.50 -11.41
N ASN A 45 4.98 -13.54 -11.08
CA ASN A 45 6.34 -13.83 -10.64
C ASN A 45 6.36 -14.47 -9.25
N ALA A 46 5.46 -14.06 -8.36
CA ALA A 46 5.27 -14.69 -7.06
C ALA A 46 4.75 -16.13 -7.20
N GLU A 47 3.77 -16.38 -8.07
CA GLU A 47 3.28 -17.72 -8.40
C GLU A 47 4.39 -18.64 -8.92
N ALA A 48 5.25 -18.13 -9.82
CA ALA A 48 6.39 -18.88 -10.34
C ALA A 48 7.41 -19.27 -9.25
N LEU A 49 7.42 -18.55 -8.12
CA LEU A 49 8.24 -18.84 -6.93
C LEU A 49 7.51 -19.72 -5.90
N GLY A 50 6.31 -20.21 -6.23
CA GLY A 50 5.49 -21.07 -5.36
C GLY A 50 4.67 -20.31 -4.32
N VAL A 51 4.48 -18.99 -4.48
CA VAL A 51 3.58 -18.21 -3.63
C VAL A 51 2.16 -18.37 -4.17
N THR A 52 1.40 -19.33 -3.64
CA THR A 52 0.06 -19.70 -4.14
C THR A 52 -1.10 -19.22 -3.26
N ASN A 53 -0.80 -18.68 -2.07
CA ASN A 53 -1.80 -18.34 -1.05
C ASN A 53 -1.98 -16.83 -0.93
N CYS A 54 -2.12 -16.13 -2.06
CA CYS A 54 -2.52 -14.74 -2.04
C CYS A 54 -3.94 -14.65 -1.47
N PRO A 55 -4.21 -13.78 -0.47
CA PRO A 55 -5.57 -13.54 -0.01
C PRO A 55 -6.45 -13.14 -1.19
N ASP A 56 -7.68 -13.64 -1.21
CA ASP A 56 -8.67 -13.25 -2.22
C ASP A 56 -8.73 -11.71 -2.32
N LYS A 57 -8.84 -11.18 -3.55
CA LYS A 57 -8.94 -9.75 -3.83
C LYS A 57 -10.12 -9.09 -3.08
N SER A 58 -11.12 -9.89 -2.70
CA SER A 58 -12.22 -9.47 -1.83
C SER A 58 -11.81 -9.16 -0.37
N VAL A 59 -10.73 -9.79 0.12
CA VAL A 59 -10.17 -9.61 1.47
C VAL A 59 -9.18 -8.44 1.51
N THR A 60 -8.44 -8.20 0.41
CA THR A 60 -7.46 -7.10 0.34
C THR A 60 -8.10 -5.72 0.30
N GLY A 61 -9.31 -5.59 -0.25
CA GLY A 61 -10.10 -4.34 -0.19
C GLY A 61 -10.52 -3.92 1.23
N ALA A 62 -10.43 -4.81 2.22
CA ALA A 62 -10.78 -4.54 3.62
C ALA A 62 -9.57 -4.15 4.50
N ILE A 63 -8.34 -4.24 3.99
CA ILE A 63 -7.13 -3.89 4.74
C ILE A 63 -6.88 -2.39 4.56
N SER A 64 -7.47 -1.58 5.46
CA SER A 64 -7.16 -0.16 5.56
C SER A 64 -5.84 0.03 6.33
N GLY A 65 -4.92 0.79 5.75
CA GLY A 65 -3.65 1.15 6.37
C GLY A 65 -3.16 2.50 5.84
N SER A 66 -2.41 3.23 6.66
CA SER A 66 -1.69 4.42 6.21
C SER A 66 -0.27 4.03 5.82
N THR A 67 0.15 4.40 4.62
CA THR A 67 1.50 4.14 4.09
C THR A 67 1.97 5.33 3.27
N ASP A 68 3.25 5.67 3.38
CA ASP A 68 3.91 6.71 2.58
C ASP A 68 3.98 6.33 1.09
N MET A 69 3.87 5.04 0.77
CA MET A 69 3.78 4.56 -0.61
C MET A 69 2.58 5.16 -1.34
N GLY A 70 1.52 5.56 -0.64
CA GLY A 70 0.40 6.31 -1.24
C GLY A 70 0.88 7.58 -1.92
N ASN A 71 1.71 8.39 -1.25
CA ASN A 71 2.27 9.60 -1.84
C ASN A 71 3.16 9.29 -3.06
N VAL A 72 3.91 8.19 -3.02
CA VAL A 72 4.76 7.75 -4.15
C VAL A 72 3.91 7.35 -5.35
N THR A 73 2.82 6.62 -5.12
CA THR A 73 1.89 6.19 -6.19
C THR A 73 1.13 7.34 -6.84
N HIS A 74 1.18 8.55 -6.28
CA HIS A 74 0.65 9.77 -6.93
C HIS A 74 1.67 10.45 -7.86
N VAL A 75 2.95 10.04 -7.83
CA VAL A 75 4.04 10.64 -8.61
C VAL A 75 4.56 9.70 -9.69
N VAL A 76 4.61 8.39 -9.41
CA VAL A 76 5.10 7.36 -10.32
C VAL A 76 4.21 6.11 -10.25
N PRO A 77 4.16 5.28 -11.32
CA PRO A 77 3.49 3.99 -11.26
C PRO A 77 4.07 3.13 -10.14
N GLY A 78 3.22 2.52 -9.33
CA GLY A 78 3.66 1.72 -8.18
C GLY A 78 2.66 0.65 -7.77
N ILE A 79 3.14 -0.24 -6.91
CA ILE A 79 2.35 -1.28 -6.25
C ILE A 79 2.73 -1.35 -4.78
N HIS A 80 1.81 -1.80 -3.93
CA HIS A 80 2.06 -2.07 -2.52
C HIS A 80 1.52 -3.46 -2.15
N PRO A 81 2.19 -4.54 -2.57
CA PRO A 81 1.74 -5.90 -2.29
C PRO A 81 1.92 -6.26 -0.82
N MET A 82 1.04 -7.13 -0.33
CA MET A 82 1.09 -7.68 1.03
C MET A 82 1.18 -9.19 0.96
N PHE A 83 1.95 -9.79 1.87
CA PHE A 83 2.07 -11.24 2.00
C PHE A 83 1.86 -11.65 3.46
N ALA A 84 1.39 -12.87 3.67
CA ALA A 84 1.14 -13.41 4.99
C ALA A 84 2.29 -14.32 5.46
N LEU A 85 2.52 -14.33 6.76
CA LEU A 85 3.27 -15.36 7.46
C LEU A 85 2.27 -16.38 8.04
N PRO A 86 2.66 -17.66 8.23
CA PRO A 86 1.79 -18.68 8.82
C PRO A 86 1.64 -18.47 10.33
N THR A 87 0.95 -17.40 10.73
CA THR A 87 0.71 -17.00 12.11
C THR A 87 -0.68 -16.35 12.25
N ASP A 88 -1.25 -16.44 13.44
CA ASP A 88 -2.46 -15.73 13.87
C ASP A 88 -2.14 -14.37 14.51
N ALA A 89 -0.87 -13.99 14.61
CA ALA A 89 -0.44 -12.73 15.19
C ALA A 89 -0.97 -11.53 14.38
N SER A 90 -1.62 -10.59 15.06
CA SER A 90 -2.03 -9.33 14.44
C SER A 90 -0.82 -8.46 14.08
N ILE A 91 -0.85 -7.85 12.90
CA ILE A 91 0.11 -6.80 12.52
C ILE A 91 0.10 -5.68 13.57
N HIS A 92 1.25 -5.03 13.80
CA HIS A 92 1.47 -4.07 14.89
C HIS A 92 1.48 -4.64 16.32
N SER A 93 1.73 -5.94 16.50
CA SER A 93 1.92 -6.55 17.82
C SER A 93 3.37 -6.97 18.09
N ARG A 94 3.73 -7.08 19.37
CA ARG A 94 5.01 -7.69 19.79
C ARG A 94 5.10 -9.15 19.32
N HIS A 95 3.98 -9.87 19.37
CA HIS A 95 3.93 -11.25 18.92
C HIS A 95 4.25 -11.37 17.42
N PHE A 96 3.69 -10.51 16.57
CA PHE A 96 4.04 -10.49 15.14
C PHE A 96 5.51 -10.14 14.91
N THR A 97 6.11 -9.28 15.76
CA THR A 97 7.55 -8.98 15.70
C THR A 97 8.39 -10.23 15.94
N GLU A 98 8.02 -11.05 16.94
CA GLU A 98 8.68 -12.32 17.22
C GLU A 98 8.51 -13.31 16.07
N GLU A 99 7.29 -13.47 15.55
CA GLU A 99 6.99 -14.38 14.44
C GLU A 99 7.70 -13.98 13.13
N ALA A 100 7.70 -12.70 12.78
CA ALA A 100 8.39 -12.18 11.60
C ALA A 100 9.92 -12.23 11.71
N GLY A 101 10.46 -12.20 12.94
CA GLY A 101 11.89 -12.31 13.21
C GLY A 101 12.44 -13.74 13.12
N LYS A 102 11.59 -14.76 13.05
CA LYS A 102 12.02 -16.16 12.99
C LYS A 102 12.75 -16.48 11.70
N ARG A 103 13.65 -17.48 11.75
CA ARG A 103 14.38 -17.96 10.58
C ARG A 103 13.44 -18.56 9.53
N GLU A 104 12.39 -19.22 10.00
CA GLU A 104 11.36 -19.87 9.21
C GLU A 104 10.47 -18.87 8.46
N ALA A 105 10.39 -17.61 8.93
CA ALA A 105 9.66 -16.53 8.25
C ALA A 105 10.44 -15.92 7.07
N GLN A 106 11.77 -15.97 7.10
CA GLN A 106 12.62 -15.30 6.10
C GLN A 106 12.42 -15.79 4.66
N PRO A 107 12.21 -17.10 4.39
CA PRO A 107 11.90 -17.58 3.05
C PRO A 107 10.67 -16.91 2.42
N TYR A 108 9.65 -16.58 3.19
CA TYR A 108 8.45 -15.89 2.70
C TYR A 108 8.79 -14.49 2.18
N ALA A 109 9.52 -13.71 2.99
CA ALA A 109 9.99 -12.37 2.60
C ALA A 109 10.95 -12.43 1.39
N LEU A 110 11.86 -13.42 1.37
CA LEU A 110 12.80 -13.61 0.28
C LEU A 110 12.10 -13.91 -1.06
N ASN A 111 11.02 -14.70 -1.03
CA ASN A 111 10.23 -14.96 -2.24
C ASN A 111 9.56 -13.68 -2.75
N GLN A 112 9.06 -12.81 -1.87
CA GLN A 112 8.50 -11.52 -2.31
C GLN A 112 9.55 -10.58 -2.87
N ALA A 113 10.75 -10.53 -2.26
CA ALA A 113 11.86 -9.74 -2.78
C ALA A 113 12.29 -10.21 -4.18
N LYS A 114 12.33 -11.53 -4.40
CA LYS A 114 12.59 -12.12 -5.73
C LYS A 114 11.50 -11.78 -6.73
N ALA A 115 10.22 -11.88 -6.34
CA ALA A 115 9.10 -11.52 -7.22
C ALA A 115 9.19 -10.05 -7.66
N LEU A 116 9.47 -9.12 -6.73
CA LEU A 116 9.70 -7.70 -7.05
C LEU A 116 10.88 -7.50 -8.02
N ALA A 117 12.00 -8.20 -7.79
CA ALA A 117 13.16 -8.12 -8.66
C ALA A 117 12.86 -8.66 -10.07
N MET A 118 12.14 -9.78 -10.17
CA MET A 118 11.69 -10.35 -11.45
C MET A 118 10.76 -9.39 -12.19
N THR A 119 9.81 -8.76 -11.48
CA THR A 119 8.92 -7.74 -12.07
C THR A 119 9.71 -6.55 -12.61
N ALA A 120 10.71 -6.06 -11.88
CA ALA A 120 11.58 -5.00 -12.38
C ALA A 120 12.34 -5.43 -13.64
N ILE A 121 12.86 -6.66 -13.68
CA ILE A 121 13.53 -7.22 -14.87
C ILE A 121 12.57 -7.30 -16.05
N ASP A 122 11.35 -7.79 -15.86
CA ASP A 122 10.34 -7.87 -16.93
C ASP A 122 10.09 -6.50 -17.55
N VAL A 123 9.89 -5.48 -16.71
CA VAL A 123 9.62 -4.11 -17.12
C VAL A 123 10.82 -3.49 -17.84
N ILE A 124 12.04 -3.73 -17.37
CA ILE A 124 13.27 -3.21 -18.00
C ILE A 124 13.53 -3.88 -19.36
N CYS A 125 13.28 -5.18 -19.47
CA CYS A 125 13.59 -5.96 -20.66
C CYS A 125 12.51 -5.89 -21.75
N GLN A 126 11.29 -5.47 -21.42
CA GLN A 126 10.15 -5.43 -22.33
C GLN A 126 9.59 -4.01 -22.45
N SER A 127 10.10 -3.25 -23.41
CA SER A 127 9.73 -1.83 -23.62
C SER A 127 8.23 -1.59 -23.74
N GLN A 128 7.49 -2.53 -24.35
CA GLN A 128 6.04 -2.46 -24.50
C GLN A 128 5.30 -2.45 -23.14
N LEU A 129 5.80 -3.19 -22.13
CA LEU A 129 5.20 -3.19 -20.79
C LEU A 129 5.32 -1.81 -20.14
N MET A 130 6.46 -1.15 -20.30
CA MET A 130 6.67 0.19 -19.74
C MET A 130 5.69 1.21 -20.33
N ASP A 131 5.39 1.13 -21.63
CA ASP A 131 4.43 2.02 -22.26
C ASP A 131 3.00 1.77 -21.75
N THR A 132 2.61 0.50 -21.59
CA THR A 132 1.32 0.13 -20.97
C THR A 132 1.22 0.64 -19.54
N ILE A 133 2.23 0.41 -18.69
CA ILE A 133 2.27 0.84 -17.29
C ILE A 133 2.12 2.36 -17.17
N ARG A 134 2.80 3.12 -18.03
CA ARG A 134 2.70 4.59 -18.03
C ARG A 134 1.33 5.09 -18.47
N GLU A 135 0.71 4.42 -19.43
CA GLU A 135 -0.61 4.82 -19.91
C GLU A 135 -1.70 4.49 -18.89
N GLU A 136 -1.66 3.30 -18.30
CA GLU A 136 -2.50 2.94 -17.15
C GLU A 136 -2.36 3.97 -16.02
N PHE A 137 -1.13 4.30 -15.63
CA PHE A 137 -0.88 5.26 -14.56
C PHE A 137 -1.53 6.63 -14.79
N LYS A 138 -1.49 7.16 -16.03
CA LYS A 138 -2.17 8.42 -16.35
C LYS A 138 -3.69 8.30 -16.21
N GLN A 139 -4.25 7.15 -16.58
CA GLN A 139 -5.69 6.90 -16.46
C GLN A 139 -6.08 6.76 -15.00
N ASP A 140 -5.29 6.03 -14.21
CA ASP A 140 -5.51 5.85 -12.78
C ASP A 140 -5.50 7.19 -12.04
N LEU A 141 -4.55 8.09 -12.34
CA LEU A 141 -4.51 9.45 -11.76
C LEU A 141 -5.72 10.34 -12.11
N VAL A 142 -6.39 10.09 -13.23
CA VAL A 142 -7.61 10.82 -13.63
C VAL A 142 -8.85 10.26 -12.93
N ASN A 143 -8.81 8.99 -12.55
CA ASN A 143 -9.94 8.26 -11.97
C ASN A 143 -9.90 8.21 -10.42
N ASP A 144 -8.82 8.69 -9.80
CA ASP A 144 -8.65 8.85 -8.35
C ASP A 144 -9.40 10.07 -7.78
#